data_AF-A0A510XRL0-F1
#
_entry.id   AF-A0A510XRL0-F1
#
_cell.length_a   1.000
_cell.length_b   1.000
_cell.length_c   1.000
_cell.angle_alpha   90.00
_cell.angle_beta   90.00
_cell.angle_gamma   90.00
#
_symmetry.space_group_name_H-M   'P 1'
#
loop_
_entity.id
_entity.type
_entity.pdbx_description
1 polymer ?
#
loop_
_entity_poly.entity_id
_entity_poly.type
_entity_poly.pdbx_seq_one_letter_code
_entity_poly.pdbx_strand_id
1 'polypeptide(L)'
;MKIENKAALLSAIVYPGAGHFALKKYLIGCIFAGVFTVLLFMTLGDIMAIAQCSANEILSGKIPMTATGILQAAQNPSPECAKLAEYKYVPLMVVIWLLTVIDSYRLGRKAAELSGVSK
;
A
#
# COMPACT_ATOMS: atom_id res chain seq x y z
N MET A 1 -14.90 -14.13 -16.46
CA MET A 1 -13.54 -13.57 -16.44
C MET A 1 -12.54 -14.70 -16.28
N LYS A 2 -11.45 -14.72 -17.05
CA LYS A 2 -10.41 -15.75 -16.93
C LYS A 2 -9.74 -15.70 -15.55
N ILE A 3 -9.31 -16.84 -15.02
CA ILE A 3 -8.83 -16.97 -13.64
C ILE A 3 -7.54 -16.16 -13.40
N GLU A 4 -6.67 -16.07 -14.40
CA GLU A 4 -5.45 -15.27 -14.40
C GLU A 4 -5.75 -13.77 -14.30
N ASN A 5 -6.76 -13.28 -15.02
CA ASN A 5 -7.18 -11.88 -14.95
C ASN A 5 -7.83 -11.58 -13.59
N LYS A 6 -8.64 -12.52 -13.07
CA LYS A 6 -9.23 -12.41 -11.73
C LYS A 6 -8.13 -12.28 -10.66
N ALA A 7 -7.12 -13.15 -10.70
CA ALA A 7 -6.04 -13.15 -9.74
C ALA A 7 -5.20 -11.86 -9.83
N ALA A 8 -4.87 -11.41 -11.04
CA ALA A 8 -4.14 -10.16 -11.26
C ALA A 8 -4.90 -8.95 -10.71
N LEU A 9 -6.20 -8.84 -11.02
CA LEU A 9 -7.04 -7.73 -10.57
C LEU A 9 -7.21 -7.69 -9.05
N LEU A 10 -7.33 -8.85 -8.40
CA LEU A 10 -7.39 -8.91 -6.94
C LEU A 10 -6.10 -8.37 -6.32
N SER A 11 -4.92 -8.78 -6.82
CA SER A 11 -3.64 -8.24 -6.34
C SER A 11 -3.47 -6.74 -6.65
N ALA A 12 -3.99 -6.28 -7.79
CA ALA A 12 -3.83 -4.90 -8.24
C ALA A 12 -4.75 -3.92 -7.50
N ILE A 13 -5.99 -4.31 -7.23
CA ILE A 13 -7.05 -3.39 -6.76
C ILE A 13 -7.36 -3.59 -5.27
N VAL A 14 -7.38 -4.84 -4.80
CA VAL A 14 -7.80 -5.12 -3.42
C VAL A 14 -6.63 -5.00 -2.46
N TYR A 15 -5.62 -5.84 -2.65
CA TYR A 15 -4.43 -5.82 -1.80
C TYR A 15 -3.29 -6.63 -2.44
N PRO A 16 -2.02 -6.19 -2.33
CA PRO A 16 -0.88 -6.99 -2.80
C PRO A 16 -0.89 -8.40 -2.22
N GLY A 17 -0.96 -9.40 -3.10
CA GLY A 17 -1.06 -10.82 -2.71
C GLY A 17 -2.48 -11.39 -2.60
N ALA A 18 -3.54 -10.57 -2.70
CA ALA A 18 -4.93 -11.04 -2.66
C ALA A 18 -5.26 -12.03 -3.79
N GLY A 19 -4.65 -11.87 -4.96
CA GLY A 19 -4.78 -12.81 -6.08
C GLY A 19 -4.34 -14.23 -5.74
N HIS A 20 -3.32 -14.38 -4.89
CA HIS A 20 -2.82 -15.70 -4.48
C HIS A 20 -3.83 -16.47 -3.64
N PHE A 21 -4.66 -15.79 -2.85
CA PHE A 21 -5.74 -16.43 -2.08
C PHE A 21 -6.82 -17.01 -2.99
N ALA A 22 -7.17 -16.30 -4.07
CA ALA A 22 -8.11 -16.81 -5.07
C ALA A 22 -7.58 -18.05 -5.81
N LEU A 23 -6.25 -18.20 -5.88
CA LEU A 23 -5.56 -19.36 -6.47
C LEU A 23 -5.23 -20.47 -5.45
N LYS A 24 -5.70 -20.35 -4.20
CA LYS A 24 -5.38 -21.25 -3.07
C LYS A 24 -3.87 -21.35 -2.76
N LYS A 25 -3.09 -20.34 -3.16
CA LYS A 25 -1.65 -20.22 -2.88
C LYS A 25 -1.44 -19.37 -1.63
N TYR A 26 -2.01 -19.84 -0.51
CA TYR A 26 -2.11 -19.06 0.73
C TYR A 26 -0.77 -18.64 1.30
N LEU A 27 0.22 -19.54 1.35
CA LEU A 27 1.53 -19.24 1.95
C LEU A 27 2.21 -18.04 1.28
N ILE A 28 2.33 -18.07 -0.05
CA ILE A 28 2.95 -16.98 -0.80
C ILE A 28 2.10 -15.70 -0.76
N GLY A 29 0.76 -15.83 -0.74
CA GLY A 29 -0.14 -14.70 -0.52
C GLY A 29 0.09 -14.03 0.84
N CYS A 30 0.23 -14.81 1.91
CA CYS A 30 0.55 -14.32 3.25
C CYS A 30 1.93 -13.66 3.30
N ILE A 31 2.94 -14.20 2.62
CA ILE A 31 4.28 -13.61 2.56
C ILE A 31 4.21 -12.23 1.90
N PHE A 32 3.60 -12.12 0.71
CA PHE A 32 3.48 -10.84 0.03
C PHE A 32 2.66 -9.83 0.82
N ALA A 33 1.50 -10.24 1.33
CA ALA A 33 0.63 -9.37 2.11
C ALA A 33 1.31 -8.92 3.42
N GLY A 34 2.00 -9.83 4.10
CA GLY A 34 2.73 -9.55 5.34
C GLY A 34 3.88 -8.58 5.13
N VAL A 35 4.73 -8.79 4.11
CA VAL A 35 5.83 -7.86 3.82
C VAL A 35 5.28 -6.48 3.45
N PHE A 36 4.25 -6.40 2.59
CA PHE A 36 3.63 -5.12 2.26
C PHE A 36 3.02 -4.44 3.48
N THR A 37 2.36 -5.20 4.38
CA THR A 37 1.80 -4.69 5.64
C THR A 37 2.88 -4.07 6.54
N VAL A 38 4.03 -4.74 6.70
CA VAL A 38 5.15 -4.23 7.50
C VAL A 38 5.66 -2.91 6.94
N LEU A 39 5.88 -2.82 5.62
CA LEU A 39 6.34 -1.59 4.98
C LEU A 39 5.30 -0.46 5.08
N LEU A 40 4.01 -0.80 4.99
CA LEU A 40 2.92 0.15 5.19
C LEU A 40 2.95 0.71 6.63
N PHE A 41 3.10 -0.14 7.64
CA PHE A 41 3.21 0.31 9.03
C PHE A 41 4.43 1.20 9.27
N MET A 42 5.57 0.88 8.67
CA MET A 42 6.75 1.74 8.75
C MET A 42 6.50 3.11 8.11
N THR A 43 5.82 3.14 6.95
CA THR A 43 5.44 4.39 6.26
C THR A 43 4.40 5.20 7.05
N LEU A 44 3.47 4.52 7.73
CA LEU A 44 2.54 5.18 8.65
C LEU A 44 3.27 5.88 9.80
N GLY A 45 4.42 5.38 10.24
CA GLY A 45 5.28 6.05 11.22
C GLY A 45 5.68 7.46 10.78
N ASP A 46 6.14 7.61 9.54
CA ASP A 46 6.51 8.91 8.97
C ASP A 46 5.28 9.85 8.90
N ILE A 47 4.13 9.32 8.47
CA ILE A 47 2.87 10.08 8.40
C ILE A 47 2.46 10.58 9.79
N MET A 48 2.57 9.72 10.81
CA MET A 48 2.25 10.08 12.19
C MET A 48 3.23 11.13 12.75
N ALA A 49 4.51 11.06 12.38
CA ALA A 49 5.50 12.05 12.78
C ALA A 49 5.17 13.44 12.20
N ILE A 50 4.78 13.51 10.93
CA ILE A 50 4.31 14.75 10.28
C ILE A 50 3.05 15.26 10.97
N ALA A 51 2.05 14.38 11.19
CA ALA A 51 0.79 14.75 11.83
C ALA A 51 1.01 15.30 13.25
N GLN A 52 1.88 14.66 14.04
CA GLN A 52 2.21 15.12 15.39
C GLN A 52 2.95 16.47 15.36
N CYS A 53 3.87 16.66 14.43
CA CYS A 53 4.55 17.93 14.24
C CYS A 53 3.57 19.06 13.89
N SER A 54 2.67 18.83 12.92
CA SER A 54 1.62 19.79 12.54
C SER A 54 0.68 20.09 13.71
N ALA A 55 0.30 19.08 14.50
CA ALA A 55 -0.51 19.29 15.71
C ALA A 55 0.20 20.19 16.74
N ASN A 56 1.51 20.02 16.92
CA ASN A 56 2.29 20.88 17.82
C ASN A 56 2.35 22.33 17.31
N GLU A 57 2.44 22.55 16.00
CA GLU A 57 2.39 23.90 15.42
C GLU A 57 1.05 24.59 15.66
N ILE A 58 -0.05 23.85 15.59
CA ILE A 58 -1.40 24.35 15.93
C ILE A 58 -1.47 24.72 17.42
N LEU A 59 -1.01 23.85 18.31
CA LEU A 59 -1.02 24.10 19.76
C LEU A 59 -0.12 25.27 20.17
N SER A 60 0.99 25.48 19.46
CA SER A 60 1.90 26.61 19.68
C SER A 60 1.36 27.96 19.18
N GLY A 61 0.23 27.96 18.46
CA GLY A 61 -0.35 29.15 17.84
C GLY A 61 0.29 29.55 16.50
N LYS A 62 1.26 28.78 15.98
CA LYS A 62 1.85 29.00 14.64
C LYS A 62 0.81 28.77 13.54
N ILE A 63 -0.13 27.85 13.75
CA ILE A 63 -1.29 27.62 12.88
C ILE A 63 -2.58 27.91 13.66
N PRO A 64 -3.52 28.69 13.10
CA PRO A 64 -4.80 28.94 13.76
C PRO A 64 -5.58 27.65 14.05
N MET A 65 -6.11 27.53 15.27
CA MET A 65 -7.00 26.43 15.68
C MET A 65 -8.41 26.61 15.07
N THR A 66 -8.49 26.58 13.75
CA THR A 66 -9.72 26.65 12.97
C THR A 66 -9.81 25.42 12.07
N ALA A 67 -11.02 25.06 11.63
CA ALA A 67 -11.21 23.96 10.69
C ALA A 67 -10.36 24.13 9.41
N THR A 68 -10.25 25.37 8.92
CA THR A 68 -9.41 25.70 7.76
C THR A 68 -7.91 25.55 8.05
N GLY A 69 -7.44 26.01 9.20
CA GLY A 69 -6.03 25.89 9.61
C GLY A 69 -5.60 24.43 9.78
N ILE A 70 -6.45 23.61 10.41
CA ILE A 70 -6.20 22.17 10.59
C ILE A 70 -6.16 21.45 9.24
N LEU A 71 -7.12 21.72 8.36
CA LEU A 71 -7.15 21.10 7.02
C LEU A 71 -5.91 21.51 6.21
N GLN A 72 -5.52 22.79 6.28
CA GLN A 72 -4.32 23.27 5.59
C GLN A 72 -3.06 22.58 6.12
N ALA A 73 -2.91 22.42 7.44
CA ALA A 73 -1.78 21.73 8.06
C ALA A 73 -1.70 20.25 7.70
N ALA A 74 -2.85 19.61 7.47
CA ALA A 74 -2.95 18.21 7.05
C ALA A 74 -2.60 18.03 5.56
N GLN A 75 -3.01 18.97 4.70
CA GLN A 75 -2.76 18.91 3.26
C GLN A 75 -1.35 19.38 2.87
N ASN A 76 -0.89 20.45 3.53
CA ASN A 76 0.35 21.15 3.25
C ASN A 76 1.06 21.43 4.57
N PRO A 77 1.73 20.42 5.17
CA PRO A 77 2.52 20.62 6.38
C PRO A 77 3.61 21.67 6.15
N SER A 78 4.06 22.31 7.23
CA SER A 78 5.16 23.28 7.16
C SER A 78 6.45 22.65 6.63
N PRO A 79 7.40 23.44 6.08
CA PRO A 79 8.69 22.91 5.65
C PRO A 79 9.46 22.20 6.77
N GLU A 80 9.25 22.59 8.03
CA GLU A 80 9.85 21.92 9.19
C GLU A 80 9.26 20.52 9.39
N CYS A 81 7.93 20.40 9.38
CA CYS A 81 7.25 19.11 9.56
C CYS A 81 7.39 18.20 8.34
N ALA A 82 7.40 18.76 7.12
CA ALA A 82 7.56 18.01 5.88
C ALA A 82 8.93 17.31 5.76
N LYS A 83 9.96 17.78 6.47
CA LYS A 83 11.28 17.09 6.51
C LYS A 83 11.21 15.71 7.17
N LEU A 84 10.19 15.44 7.98
CA LEU A 84 9.96 14.12 8.59
C LEU A 84 9.43 13.08 7.58
N ALA A 85 9.08 13.53 6.38
CA ALA A 85 8.48 12.73 5.33
C ALA A 85 9.55 11.96 4.51
N GLU A 86 10.24 11.02 5.14
CA GLU A 86 11.29 10.25 4.45
C GLU A 86 10.71 9.31 3.39
N TYR A 87 9.55 8.68 3.65
CA TYR A 87 8.83 7.79 2.73
C TYR A 87 9.70 6.71 2.06
N LYS A 88 10.80 6.32 2.71
CA LYS A 88 11.84 5.44 2.15
C LYS A 88 11.35 4.06 1.73
N TYR A 89 10.23 3.62 2.29
CA TYR A 89 9.63 2.31 2.02
C TYR A 89 8.63 2.31 0.86
N VAL A 90 8.13 3.49 0.43
CA VAL A 90 7.14 3.61 -0.64
C VAL A 90 7.65 3.01 -1.96
N PRO A 91 8.89 3.26 -2.42
CA PRO A 91 9.39 2.63 -3.65
C PRO A 91 9.37 1.10 -3.57
N LEU A 92 9.78 0.53 -2.43
CA LEU A 92 9.77 -0.92 -2.22
C LEU A 92 8.34 -1.49 -2.20
N MET A 93 7.38 -0.76 -1.61
CA MET A 93 5.96 -1.11 -1.64
C MET A 93 5.43 -1.17 -3.07
N VAL A 94 5.76 -0.19 -3.91
CA VAL A 94 5.36 -0.19 -5.34
C VAL A 94 5.95 -1.39 -6.07
N VAL A 95 7.24 -1.68 -5.86
CA VAL A 95 7.90 -2.85 -6.47
C VAL A 95 7.21 -4.14 -6.05
N ILE A 96 6.99 -4.35 -4.75
CA ILE A 96 6.29 -5.53 -4.23
C ILE A 96 4.89 -5.63 -4.82
N TRP A 97 4.14 -4.52 -4.86
CA TRP A 97 2.79 -4.50 -5.41
C TRP A 97 2.78 -4.98 -6.86
N LEU A 98 3.62 -4.42 -7.73
CA LEU A 98 3.73 -4.84 -9.12
C LEU A 98 4.15 -6.31 -9.25
N LEU A 99 5.11 -6.76 -8.44
CA LEU A 99 5.53 -8.16 -8.41
C LEU A 99 4.36 -9.09 -8.05
N THR A 100 3.53 -8.71 -7.07
CA THR A 100 2.37 -9.53 -6.68
C THR A 100 1.32 -9.66 -7.79
N VAL A 101 1.15 -8.62 -8.61
CA VAL A 101 0.22 -8.62 -9.75
C VAL A 101 0.73 -9.52 -10.86
N ILE A 102 2.01 -9.39 -11.21
CA ILE A 102 2.65 -10.20 -12.25
C ILE A 102 2.67 -11.68 -11.80
N ASP A 103 3.03 -11.95 -10.55
CA ASP A 103 3.11 -13.31 -10.04
C ASP A 103 1.74 -13.98 -9.95
N SER A 104 0.70 -13.28 -9.47
CA SER A 104 -0.66 -13.83 -9.40
C SER A 104 -1.22 -14.10 -10.80
N TYR A 105 -0.93 -13.24 -11.78
CA TYR A 105 -1.27 -13.50 -13.19
C TYR A 105 -0.58 -14.77 -13.71
N ARG A 106 0.74 -14.90 -13.50
CA ARG A 106 1.53 -16.07 -13.96
C ARG A 106 1.03 -17.36 -13.33
N LEU A 107 0.73 -17.35 -12.03
CA LEU A 107 0.19 -18.51 -11.31
C LEU A 107 -1.22 -18.86 -11.80
N GLY A 108 -2.06 -17.86 -12.06
CA GLY A 108 -3.39 -18.07 -12.61
C GLY A 108 -3.35 -18.71 -14.00
N ARG A 109 -2.42 -18.26 -14.86
CA ARG A 109 -2.26 -18.83 -16.22
C ARG A 109 -1.83 -20.30 -16.16
N LYS A 110 -0.86 -20.63 -15.31
CA LYS A 110 -0.46 -22.03 -15.07
C LYS A 110 -1.61 -22.89 -14.55
N ALA A 111 -2.44 -22.35 -13.66
CA ALA A 111 -3.61 -23.07 -13.16
C ALA A 111 -4.67 -23.31 -14.26
N ALA A 112 -4.84 -22.37 -15.18
CA ALA A 112 -5.74 -22.52 -16.33
C ALA A 112 -5.22 -23.58 -17.33
N GLU A 113 -3.91 -23.60 -17.61
CA GLU A 113 -3.27 -24.61 -18.46
C GLU A 113 -3.44 -26.03 -17.89
N LEU A 114 -3.17 -26.22 -16.60
CA LEU A 114 -3.25 -27.52 -15.93
C LEU A 114 -4.68 -28.07 -15.80
N SER A 115 -5.68 -27.21 -15.81
CA SER A 115 -7.09 -27.62 -15.71
C SER A 115 -7.72 -27.99 -17.06
N GLY A 116 -6.94 -27.98 -18.16
CA GLY A 116 -7.46 -28.26 -19.50
C GLY A 116 -8.37 -27.16 -20.05
N VAL A 117 -8.51 -26.05 -19.32
CA VAL A 117 -9.32 -24.88 -19.69
C VAL A 117 -8.56 -23.96 -20.66
N SER A 118 -7.39 -24.38 -21.14
CA SER A 118 -6.68 -23.71 -22.23
C SER A 118 -7.26 -24.08 -23.60
N LYS A 119 -8.55 -23.83 -23.79
CA LYS A 119 -9.22 -23.47 -25.06
C LYS A 119 -10.58 -22.85 -24.73
#